data_AF-A0A1E3L2U2-F1
#
_entry.id   AF-A0A1E3L2U2-F1
#
_cell.length_a   1.000
_cell.length_b   1.000
_cell.length_c   1.000
_cell.angle_alpha   90.00
_cell.angle_beta   90.00
_cell.angle_gamma   90.00
#
_symmetry.space_group_name_H-M   'P 1'
#
loop_
_entity.id
_entity.type
_entity.pdbx_description
1 polymer ?
#
loop_
_entity_poly.entity_id
_entity_poly.type
_entity_poly.pdbx_seq_one_letter_code
_entity_poly.pdbx_strand_id
1 'polypeptide(L)'
;MKILEVEMTWCDVKQMPIPFIFGKCNVRANRFDSSRIYINLEATHQIEISSTYRQIQIWLLSGRCTSIKYTYAGHFPIQYFKNIGFKKVNEHLWRKEHQYLSIYAVKLNENKWVVCIENRKDQKGVPIEHCEWTSFSSYQLTLDGEVIVATS
;
A
#
# COMPACT_ATOMS: atom_id res chain seq x y z
N MET A 1 8.53 -15.36 -2.64
CA MET A 1 8.58 -14.21 -1.71
C MET A 1 7.36 -14.25 -0.83
N LYS A 2 7.51 -13.99 0.47
CA LYS A 2 6.39 -14.00 1.43
C LYS A 2 6.23 -12.60 2.01
N ILE A 3 5.03 -12.02 1.94
CA ILE A 3 4.71 -10.81 2.71
C ILE A 3 4.73 -11.19 4.18
N LEU A 4 5.43 -10.41 5.00
CA LEU A 4 5.49 -10.57 6.45
C LEU A 4 4.52 -9.62 7.14
N GLU A 5 4.40 -8.40 6.62
CA GLU A 5 3.75 -7.30 7.30
C GLU A 5 3.36 -6.23 6.29
N VAL A 6 2.23 -5.59 6.55
CA VAL A 6 1.75 -4.43 5.80
C VAL A 6 1.47 -3.31 6.78
N GLU A 7 2.09 -2.16 6.57
CA GLU A 7 1.86 -0.96 7.36
C GLU A 7 1.19 0.12 6.51
N MET A 8 0.17 0.76 7.05
CA MET A 8 -0.55 1.84 6.40
C MET A 8 -0.64 3.05 7.34
N THR A 9 -0.40 4.23 6.79
CA THR A 9 -0.64 5.51 7.49
C THR A 9 -1.83 6.21 6.87
N TRP A 10 -2.79 6.59 7.71
CA TRP A 10 -4.01 7.29 7.31
C TRP A 10 -4.09 8.63 8.04
N CYS A 11 -4.60 9.65 7.36
CA CYS A 11 -4.84 11.00 7.88
C CYS A 11 -6.32 11.39 7.69
N ASP A 12 -6.76 12.47 8.35
CA ASP A 12 -8.16 12.96 8.30
C ASP A 12 -9.19 11.91 8.75
N VAL A 13 -8.76 11.01 9.63
CA VAL A 13 -9.62 10.03 10.27
C VAL A 13 -10.47 10.71 11.32
N LYS A 14 -11.78 10.69 11.12
CA LYS A 14 -12.75 11.30 12.04
C LYS A 14 -13.20 10.34 13.14
N GLN A 15 -13.06 9.03 12.90
CA GLN A 15 -13.51 7.99 13.82
C GLN A 15 -12.50 6.84 13.85
N MET A 16 -12.22 6.32 15.05
CA MET A 16 -11.32 5.18 15.21
C MET A 16 -11.88 3.93 14.51
N PRO A 17 -11.01 3.13 13.86
CA PRO A 17 -11.44 1.92 13.17
C PRO A 17 -11.99 0.89 14.16
N ILE A 18 -13.02 0.17 13.71
CA ILE A 18 -13.64 -0.95 14.41
C ILE A 18 -12.74 -2.21 14.20
N PRO A 19 -12.73 -3.20 15.11
CA PRO A 19 -11.96 -4.43 14.92
C PRO A 19 -12.23 -5.10 13.57
N PHE A 20 -11.18 -5.65 12.95
CA PHE A 20 -11.33 -6.32 11.67
C PHE A 20 -12.15 -7.59 11.77
N ILE A 21 -12.98 -7.82 10.75
CA ILE A 21 -13.68 -9.10 10.57
C ILE A 21 -12.67 -10.22 10.27
N PHE A 22 -11.52 -9.89 9.66
CA PHE A 22 -10.50 -10.83 9.24
C PHE A 22 -9.14 -10.52 9.91
N GLY A 23 -8.84 -11.20 11.01
CA GLY A 23 -7.50 -11.24 11.60
C GLY A 23 -7.19 -10.19 12.68
N LYS A 24 -5.97 -10.25 13.19
CA LYS A 24 -5.45 -9.31 14.19
C LYS A 24 -4.72 -8.17 13.49
N CYS A 25 -5.10 -6.94 13.82
CA CYS A 25 -4.39 -5.73 13.41
C CYS A 25 -3.91 -4.96 14.63
N ASN A 26 -2.79 -4.26 14.50
CA ASN A 26 -2.36 -3.27 15.47
C ASN A 26 -2.72 -1.89 14.93
N VAL A 27 -3.61 -1.19 15.62
CA VAL A 27 -3.96 0.20 15.29
C VAL A 27 -3.38 1.12 16.36
N ARG A 28 -2.70 2.17 15.92
CA ARG A 28 -2.16 3.21 16.80
C ARG A 28 -2.60 4.58 16.30
N ALA A 29 -3.17 5.41 17.18
CA ALA A 29 -3.37 6.82 16.88
C ALA A 29 -2.08 7.61 17.15
N ASN A 30 -1.83 8.66 16.37
CA ASN A 30 -0.75 9.59 16.69
C ASN A 30 -1.13 10.41 17.93
N ARG A 31 -0.17 10.57 18.85
CA ARG A 31 -0.39 11.28 20.12
C ARG A 31 -0.69 12.78 19.94
N PHE A 32 -0.17 13.40 18.88
CA PHE A 32 -0.24 14.83 18.63
C PHE A 32 -1.24 15.20 17.54
N ASP A 33 -1.68 14.23 16.73
CA ASP A 33 -2.65 14.38 15.65
C ASP A 33 -3.58 13.16 15.65
N SER A 34 -4.69 13.25 16.38
CA SER A 34 -5.64 12.14 16.49
C SER A 34 -6.36 11.82 15.17
N SER A 35 -6.25 12.69 14.16
CA SER A 35 -6.74 12.40 12.80
C SER A 35 -5.81 11.47 12.02
N ARG A 36 -4.62 11.21 12.56
CA ARG A 36 -3.63 10.32 11.98
C ARG A 36 -3.56 9.00 12.73
N ILE A 37 -3.75 7.92 11.99
CA ILE A 37 -3.64 6.56 12.53
C ILE A 37 -2.66 5.73 11.71
N TYR A 38 -2.06 4.76 12.39
CA TYR A 38 -1.17 3.76 11.84
C TYR A 38 -1.84 2.40 11.99
N ILE A 39 -1.99 1.68 10.89
CA ILE A 39 -2.54 0.33 10.87
C ILE A 39 -1.43 -0.60 10.46
N ASN A 40 -1.20 -1.64 11.25
CA ASN A 40 -0.21 -2.66 10.99
C ASN A 40 -0.89 -4.03 10.97
N LEU A 41 -0.63 -4.78 9.90
CA LEU A 41 -1.22 -6.07 9.63
C LEU A 41 -0.10 -7.10 9.52
N GLU A 42 -0.07 -8.03 10.47
CA GLU A 42 0.83 -9.18 10.40
C GLU A 42 0.27 -10.20 9.40
N ALA A 43 1.09 -10.60 8.43
CA ALA A 43 0.74 -11.61 7.45
C ALA A 43 0.71 -12.99 8.11
N THR A 44 -0.37 -13.27 8.82
CA THR A 44 -0.60 -14.55 9.49
C THR A 44 -0.84 -15.60 8.43
N HIS A 45 -1.85 -15.49 7.54
CA HIS A 45 -2.01 -16.27 6.28
C HIS A 45 -2.51 -15.35 5.15
N GLN A 46 -2.08 -15.62 3.91
CA GLN A 46 -2.43 -14.98 2.62
C GLN A 46 -3.37 -13.76 2.72
N ILE A 47 -2.84 -12.60 3.13
CA ILE A 47 -3.65 -11.38 3.21
C ILE A 47 -4.00 -10.95 1.80
N GLU A 48 -5.29 -10.93 1.48
CA GLU A 48 -5.78 -10.24 0.31
C GLU A 48 -5.76 -8.74 0.60
N ILE A 49 -4.66 -8.11 0.18
CA ILE A 49 -4.36 -6.70 0.46
C ILE A 49 -5.45 -5.77 -0.09
N SER A 50 -5.98 -6.08 -1.27
CA SER A 50 -7.03 -5.30 -1.94
C SER A 50 -8.32 -5.28 -1.11
N SER A 51 -8.81 -6.44 -0.67
CA SER A 51 -10.02 -6.52 0.14
C SER A 51 -9.84 -5.88 1.52
N THR A 52 -8.66 -6.06 2.12
CA THR A 52 -8.29 -5.42 3.39
C THR A 52 -8.25 -3.90 3.26
N TYR A 53 -7.62 -3.38 2.20
CA TYR A 53 -7.55 -1.95 1.94
C TYR A 53 -8.94 -1.34 1.71
N ARG A 54 -9.77 -1.99 0.90
CA ARG A 54 -11.17 -1.57 0.66
C ARG A 54 -11.98 -1.54 1.95
N GLN A 55 -11.82 -2.53 2.81
CA GLN A 55 -12.51 -2.57 4.11
C GLN A 55 -12.10 -1.40 5.01
N ILE A 56 -10.80 -1.11 5.09
CA ILE A 56 -10.29 0.03 5.86
C ILE A 56 -10.87 1.35 5.33
N GLN A 57 -10.94 1.52 4.00
CA GLN A 57 -11.55 2.72 3.42
C GLN A 57 -13.01 2.90 3.82
N ILE A 58 -13.79 1.82 3.82
CA ILE A 58 -15.19 1.86 4.24
C ILE A 58 -15.31 2.29 5.70
N TRP A 59 -14.44 1.83 6.60
CA TRP A 59 -14.48 2.23 8.00
C TRP A 59 -14.03 3.66 8.24
N LEU A 60 -12.97 4.07 7.54
CA LEU A 60 -12.38 5.37 7.80
C LEU A 60 -13.11 6.50 7.08
N LEU A 61 -13.99 6.20 6.10
CA LEU A 61 -14.90 7.06 5.32
C LEU A 61 -14.27 8.33 4.72
N SER A 62 -13.73 9.21 5.56
CA SER A 62 -12.96 10.41 5.23
C SER A 62 -11.44 10.22 5.28
N GLY A 63 -10.97 9.08 5.79
CA GLY A 63 -9.54 8.79 5.94
C GLY A 63 -8.82 8.75 4.60
N ARG A 64 -7.69 9.45 4.51
CA ARG A 64 -6.81 9.41 3.36
C ARG A 64 -5.59 8.57 3.67
N CYS A 65 -5.38 7.48 2.93
CA CYS A 65 -4.12 6.76 3.03
C CYS A 65 -3.00 7.65 2.47
N THR A 66 -1.91 7.81 3.21
CA THR A 66 -0.77 8.65 2.82
C THR A 66 0.51 7.85 2.63
N SER A 67 0.55 6.64 3.19
CA SER A 67 1.69 5.74 3.06
C SER A 67 1.22 4.29 3.17
N ILE A 68 1.75 3.43 2.31
CA ILE A 68 1.65 1.97 2.41
C ILE A 68 3.04 1.37 2.30
N LYS A 69 3.36 0.46 3.21
CA LYS A 69 4.64 -0.26 3.26
C LYS A 69 4.40 -1.76 3.29
N TYR A 70 5.08 -2.46 2.40
CA TYR A 70 5.03 -3.91 2.31
C TYR A 70 6.39 -4.48 2.70
N THR A 71 6.40 -5.27 3.75
CA THR A 71 7.60 -5.97 4.22
C THR A 71 7.60 -7.38 3.67
N TYR A 72 8.67 -7.77 2.98
CA TYR A 72 8.83 -9.10 2.40
C TYR A 72 10.00 -9.85 3.01
N ALA A 73 9.83 -11.16 3.14
CA ALA A 73 10.90 -12.13 3.38
C ALA A 73 11.47 -12.67 2.06
N GLY A 74 12.78 -12.89 2.07
CA GLY A 74 13.58 -13.44 0.99
C GLY A 74 14.52 -12.41 0.36
N HIS A 75 15.26 -12.87 -0.64
CA HIS A 75 16.18 -12.03 -1.39
C HIS A 75 15.45 -10.94 -2.18
N PHE A 76 16.14 -9.82 -2.38
CA PHE A 76 15.63 -8.69 -3.15
C PHE A 76 15.54 -9.05 -4.64
N PRO A 77 14.35 -9.03 -5.27
CA PRO A 77 14.16 -9.52 -6.63
C PRO A 77 14.56 -8.47 -7.68
N ILE A 78 15.87 -8.27 -7.86
CA ILE A 78 16.45 -7.20 -8.69
C ILE A 78 15.84 -7.16 -10.10
N GLN A 79 15.77 -8.30 -10.79
CA GLN A 79 15.30 -8.34 -12.18
C GLN A 79 13.84 -7.91 -12.31
N TYR A 80 13.00 -8.34 -11.36
CA TYR A 80 11.60 -7.94 -11.32
C TYR A 80 11.45 -6.42 -11.17
N PHE A 81 12.18 -5.81 -10.22
CA PHE A 81 12.15 -4.36 -9.98
C PHE A 81 12.59 -3.56 -11.20
N LYS A 82 13.65 -4.00 -11.89
CA LYS A 82 14.08 -3.40 -13.15
C LYS A 82 12.96 -3.45 -14.20
N ASN A 83 12.32 -4.60 -14.37
CA ASN A 83 11.26 -4.79 -15.37
C ASN A 83 10.05 -3.86 -15.13
N ILE A 84 9.73 -3.55 -13.88
CA ILE A 84 8.62 -2.64 -13.52
C ILE A 84 9.04 -1.16 -13.37
N GLY A 85 10.24 -0.81 -13.82
CA GLY A 85 10.72 0.57 -13.94
C GLY A 85 11.42 1.15 -12.72
N PHE A 86 11.83 0.33 -11.75
CA PHE A 86 12.70 0.82 -10.67
C PHE A 86 14.14 0.96 -11.15
N LYS A 87 14.74 2.09 -10.77
CA LYS A 87 16.16 2.39 -10.96
C LYS A 87 16.88 2.23 -9.62
N LYS A 88 18.06 1.62 -9.66
CA LYS A 88 18.96 1.52 -8.49
C LYS A 88 19.49 2.91 -8.18
N VAL A 89 19.31 3.36 -6.94
CA VAL A 89 19.89 4.63 -6.45
C VAL A 89 21.20 4.36 -5.74
N ASN A 90 21.22 3.36 -4.86
CA ASN A 90 22.42 2.85 -4.21
C ASN A 90 22.27 1.35 -3.89
N GLU A 91 23.16 0.77 -3.11
CA GLU A 91 23.15 -0.67 -2.78
C GLU A 91 21.87 -1.14 -2.09
N HIS A 92 21.26 -0.27 -1.30
CA HIS A 92 20.09 -0.60 -0.48
C HIS A 92 18.80 0.03 -0.98
N LEU A 93 18.86 1.01 -1.87
CA LEU A 93 17.72 1.83 -2.28
C LEU A 93 17.46 1.77 -3.77
N TRP A 94 16.21 1.49 -4.12
CA TRP A 94 15.67 1.53 -5.47
C TRP A 94 14.49 2.49 -5.52
N ARG A 95 14.32 3.21 -6.61
CA ARG A 95 13.22 4.16 -6.80
C ARG A 95 12.55 4.00 -8.14
N LYS A 96 11.23 4.17 -8.17
CA LYS A 96 10.44 4.29 -9.39
C LYS A 96 9.97 5.74 -9.50
N GLU A 97 10.19 6.34 -10.66
CA GLU A 97 9.71 7.69 -10.94
C GLU A 97 8.18 7.69 -11.02
N HIS A 98 7.58 8.67 -10.35
CA HIS A 98 6.16 8.95 -10.39
C HIS A 98 5.94 10.43 -10.07
N GLN A 99 4.95 11.05 -10.72
CA GLN A 99 4.67 12.47 -10.58
C GLN A 99 4.18 12.81 -9.16
N TYR A 100 3.28 11.98 -8.61
CA TYR A 100 2.59 12.26 -7.36
C TYR A 100 3.02 11.38 -6.18
N LEU A 101 3.78 10.31 -6.44
CA LEU A 101 4.11 9.31 -5.44
C LEU A 101 5.62 9.19 -5.28
N SER A 102 6.06 9.02 -4.05
CA SER A 102 7.39 8.51 -3.72
C SER A 102 7.29 6.98 -3.66
N ILE A 103 7.75 6.31 -4.71
CA ILE A 103 7.75 4.85 -4.78
C ILE A 103 9.20 4.38 -4.68
N TYR A 104 9.50 3.63 -3.64
CA TYR A 104 10.86 3.17 -3.38
C TYR A 104 10.88 1.81 -2.71
N ALA A 105 11.97 1.08 -2.90
CA ALA A 105 12.21 -0.18 -2.22
C ALA A 105 13.56 -0.14 -1.51
N VAL A 106 13.57 -0.60 -0.27
CA VAL A 106 14.73 -0.61 0.61
C VAL A 106 15.07 -2.04 1.02
N LYS A 107 16.30 -2.46 0.74
CA LYS A 107 16.86 -3.70 1.29
C LYS A 107 17.25 -3.45 2.75
N LEU A 108 16.55 -4.08 3.69
CA LEU A 108 16.85 -3.96 5.12
C LEU A 108 18.03 -4.87 5.51
N ASN A 109 18.07 -6.08 4.96
CA ASN A 109 19.17 -7.02 5.09
C ASN A 109 19.13 -8.05 3.94
N GLU A 110 19.91 -9.13 4.03
CA GLU A 110 19.99 -10.15 2.98
C GLU A 110 18.67 -10.86 2.67
N ASN A 111 17.80 -10.97 3.68
CA ASN A 111 16.57 -11.77 3.66
C ASN A 111 15.31 -10.95 3.93
N LYS A 112 15.41 -9.63 4.05
CA LYS A 112 14.29 -8.74 4.35
C LYS A 112 14.41 -7.44 3.59
N TRP A 113 13.29 -7.01 3.04
CA TRP A 113 13.21 -5.76 2.30
C TRP A 113 11.80 -5.19 2.34
N VAL A 114 11.67 -3.89 2.04
CA VAL A 114 10.42 -3.15 2.13
C VAL A 114 10.16 -2.42 0.82
N VAL A 115 8.94 -2.46 0.31
CA VAL A 115 8.42 -1.49 -0.66
C VAL A 115 7.64 -0.43 0.07
N CYS A 116 7.92 0.82 -0.20
CA CYS A 116 7.18 1.96 0.30
C CYS A 116 6.55 2.74 -0.85
N ILE A 117 5.31 3.15 -0.64
CA ILE A 117 4.58 4.07 -1.50
C ILE A 117 4.07 5.17 -0.59
N GLU A 118 4.55 6.38 -0.83
CA GLU A 118 4.18 7.53 -0.02
C GLU A 118 3.66 8.63 -0.95
N ASN A 119 2.56 9.26 -0.55
CA ASN A 119 2.08 10.42 -1.28
C ASN A 119 3.02 11.61 -1.06
N ARG A 120 3.43 12.28 -2.14
CA ARG A 120 4.26 13.48 -2.01
C ARG A 120 3.38 14.63 -1.52
N LYS A 121 3.96 15.49 -0.68
CA LYS A 121 3.26 16.63 -0.04
C LYS A 121 2.46 17.42 -1.09
N ASP A 122 1.24 17.80 -0.70
CA ASP A 122 0.32 18.75 -1.36
C ASP A 122 -0.85 18.23 -2.23
N GLN A 123 -1.11 16.92 -2.39
CA GLN A 123 -2.37 16.45 -3.02
C GLN A 123 -3.01 15.19 -2.39
N LYS A 124 -4.30 14.98 -2.73
CA LYS A 124 -5.26 13.97 -2.22
C LYS A 124 -4.61 12.58 -2.09
N GLY A 125 -4.95 11.85 -1.02
CA GLY A 125 -4.33 10.58 -0.56
C GLY A 125 -4.02 9.54 -1.65
N VAL A 126 -3.20 8.54 -1.32
CA VAL A 126 -2.78 7.46 -2.23
C VAL A 126 -4.00 6.90 -2.97
N PRO A 127 -4.09 7.07 -4.31
CA PRO A 127 -5.21 6.57 -5.10
C PRO A 127 -5.37 5.06 -4.93
N ILE A 128 -6.62 4.58 -4.93
CA ILE A 128 -6.98 3.17 -4.75
C ILE A 128 -6.28 2.28 -5.79
N GLU A 129 -6.15 2.76 -7.03
CA GLU A 129 -5.45 2.06 -8.11
C GLU A 129 -3.95 1.79 -7.85
N HIS A 130 -3.34 2.49 -6.89
CA HIS A 130 -1.95 2.28 -6.50
C HIS A 130 -1.77 1.40 -5.24
N CYS A 131 -2.89 1.05 -4.59
CA CYS A 131 -2.94 0.17 -3.41
C CYS A 131 -3.14 -1.30 -3.79
N GLU A 132 -3.56 -1.55 -5.03
CA GLU A 132 -3.49 -2.86 -5.65
C GLU A 132 -2.04 -3.17 -6.04
N TRP A 133 -1.29 -3.80 -5.14
CA TRP A 133 -0.02 -4.45 -5.52
C TRP A 133 -0.23 -5.93 -5.86
N THR A 134 -1.44 -6.45 -5.67
CA THR A 134 -1.86 -7.74 -6.22
C THR A 134 -1.97 -7.71 -7.75
N SER A 135 -2.20 -6.56 -8.39
CA SER A 135 -2.20 -6.39 -9.86
C SER A 135 -0.80 -6.43 -10.49
N PHE A 136 0.26 -6.48 -9.70
CA PHE A 136 1.64 -6.72 -10.17
C PHE A 136 2.07 -8.20 -10.04
N SER A 137 1.24 -9.03 -9.42
CA SER A 137 1.30 -10.51 -9.46
C SER A 137 0.15 -11.14 -10.26
N SER A 138 -0.78 -10.33 -10.77
CA SER A 138 -1.95 -10.75 -11.55
C SER A 138 -2.01 -9.91 -12.82
N TYR A 139 -1.35 -10.33 -13.90
CA TYR A 139 -1.77 -9.89 -15.22
C TYR A 139 -3.22 -10.36 -15.42
N GLN A 140 -4.12 -9.43 -15.75
CA GLN A 140 -5.36 -9.63 -16.50
C GLN A 140 -6.51 -10.38 -15.80
N LEU A 141 -7.46 -9.63 -15.23
CA LEU A 141 -8.88 -9.93 -14.97
C LEU A 141 -9.44 -8.58 -14.47
N THR A 142 -10.36 -7.81 -15.07
CA THR A 142 -11.42 -8.08 -16.03
C THR A 142 -11.96 -6.72 -16.53
N LEU A 143 -12.36 -6.62 -17.81
CA LEU A 143 -13.33 -5.69 -18.40
C LEU A 143 -12.96 -4.20 -18.54
N ASP A 144 -12.34 -3.85 -19.68
CA ASP A 144 -12.81 -2.70 -20.46
C ASP A 144 -14.21 -3.06 -20.99
N GLY A 145 -15.21 -2.91 -20.13
CA GLY A 145 -16.58 -2.68 -20.56
C GLY A 145 -16.74 -1.18 -20.70
N GLU A 146 -16.74 -0.69 -21.94
CA GLU A 146 -17.32 0.60 -22.26
C GLU A 146 -18.73 0.66 -21.64
N VAL A 147 -18.88 1.45 -20.58
CA VAL A 147 -20.19 2.00 -20.26
C VAL A 147 -20.25 3.36 -20.95
N ILE A 148 -20.61 3.33 -22.23
CA ILE A 148 -21.21 4.50 -22.86
C ILE A 148 -22.57 4.67 -22.19
N VAL A 149 -22.64 5.55 -21.19
CA VAL A 149 -23.91 6.21 -20.86
C VAL A 149 -24.00 7.41 -21.78
N ALA A 150 -24.65 7.22 -22.93
CA ALA A 150 -25.23 8.32 -23.68
C ALA A 150 -26.74 8.16 -23.62
N THR A 151 -27.34 9.00 -22.78
CA THR A 151 -28.77 9.27 -22.71
C THR A 151 -29.25 9.97 -23.97
N SER A 152 -30.18 9.34 -24.69
CA SER A 152 -31.42 9.93 -25.23
C SER A 152 -32.18 8.88 -26.03
#